data_AF-A0A351VJC4-F1
#
_entry.id   AF-A0A351VJC4-F1
#
_cell.length_a   1.000
_cell.length_b   1.000
_cell.length_c   1.000
_cell.angle_alpha   90.00
_cell.angle_beta   90.00
_cell.angle_gamma   90.00
#
_symmetry.space_group_name_H-M   'P 1'
#
loop_
_entity.id
_entity.type
_entity.pdbx_description
1 polymer ?
#
loop_
_entity_poly.entity_id
_entity_poly.type
_entity_poly.pdbx_seq_one_letter_code
_entity_poly.pdbx_strand_id
1 'polypeptide(L)'
;MNELTVQDLSLVVSRLPKDVVKMIKERGLILGGGFIRATIAGEKPSDIDLFGKSKEQLEAAARALADDRFRAKFHETKNAFSVFSGVRMPVQFIFRWLFDTPDACMSSFDFTVAQAAVWFEDEHWHSVCHAQFYSDLAARRLTYTSPIRNEDAGGSLLRVRKFLARGYNIQAQSLAAVTARLFMAVEWGKIQTEEDASLILCGLLREVDPLTVVDGIDIVDEHETKGGA
;
A
#
# COMPACT_ATOMS: atom_id res chain seq x y z
N MET A 1 -8.90 -15.48 10.44
CA MET A 1 -8.43 -14.10 10.70
C MET A 1 -8.21 -14.00 12.19
N ASN A 2 -7.23 -13.19 12.61
CA ASN A 2 -6.90 -12.97 14.01
C ASN A 2 -6.90 -11.47 14.28
N GLU A 3 -6.70 -11.09 15.54
CA GLU A 3 -6.41 -9.71 15.94
C GLU A 3 -4.91 -9.55 16.20
N LEU A 4 -4.43 -8.30 16.19
CA LEU A 4 -3.11 -8.01 16.75
C LEU A 4 -3.13 -8.26 18.25
N THR A 5 -1.97 -8.58 18.83
CA THR A 5 -1.85 -8.59 20.29
C THR A 5 -2.15 -7.21 20.85
N VAL A 6 -2.65 -7.15 22.09
CA VAL A 6 -2.96 -5.87 22.75
C VAL A 6 -1.72 -4.95 22.80
N GLN A 7 -0.54 -5.53 23.02
CA GLN A 7 0.72 -4.81 23.05
C GLN A 7 1.09 -4.24 21.68
N ASP A 8 0.91 -5.01 20.61
CA ASP A 8 1.22 -4.55 19.25
C ASP A 8 0.21 -3.51 18.76
N LEU A 9 -1.07 -3.67 19.07
CA LEU A 9 -2.08 -2.65 18.78
C LEU A 9 -1.73 -1.34 19.48
N SER A 10 -1.40 -1.40 20.77
CA SER A 10 -0.95 -0.23 21.53
C SER A 10 0.31 0.40 20.94
N LEU A 11 1.28 -0.42 20.55
CA LEU A 11 2.52 0.03 19.91
C LEU A 11 2.23 0.76 18.59
N VAL A 12 1.44 0.17 17.70
CA VAL A 12 1.05 0.75 16.41
C VAL A 12 0.37 2.10 16.60
N VAL A 13 -0.65 2.16 17.46
CA VAL A 13 -1.39 3.41 17.73
C VAL A 13 -0.48 4.48 18.35
N SER A 14 0.41 4.10 19.27
CA SER A 14 1.33 5.04 19.92
C SER A 14 2.37 5.65 18.96
N ARG A 15 2.67 4.96 17.85
CA ARG A 15 3.62 5.41 16.83
C ARG A 15 2.99 6.32 15.77
N LEU A 16 1.66 6.39 15.72
CA LEU A 16 0.97 7.31 14.82
C LEU A 16 1.13 8.77 15.30
N PRO A 17 1.32 9.71 14.36
CA PRO A 17 1.18 11.13 14.66
C PRO A 17 -0.21 11.45 15.27
N LYS A 18 -0.26 12.36 16.25
CA LYS A 18 -1.51 12.71 16.97
C LYS A 18 -2.61 13.23 16.04
N ASP A 19 -2.24 13.94 14.98
CA ASP A 19 -3.16 14.44 13.95
C ASP A 19 -3.79 13.29 13.15
N VAL A 20 -3.00 12.27 12.81
CA VAL A 20 -3.48 11.05 12.15
C VAL A 20 -4.41 10.26 13.06
N VAL A 21 -4.06 10.11 14.34
CA VAL A 21 -4.94 9.48 15.34
C VAL A 21 -6.28 10.19 15.40
N LYS A 22 -6.28 11.52 15.51
CA LYS A 22 -7.50 12.32 15.54
C LYS A 22 -8.37 12.08 14.30
N MET A 23 -7.76 12.10 13.10
CA MET A 23 -8.49 11.84 11.86
C MET A 23 -9.12 10.45 11.81
N ILE A 24 -8.39 9.40 12.22
CA ILE A 24 -8.92 8.03 12.21
C ILE A 24 -10.17 7.95 13.09
N LYS A 25 -10.12 8.55 14.28
CA LYS A 25 -11.25 8.58 15.22
C LYS A 25 -12.45 9.36 14.69
N GLU A 26 -12.22 10.58 14.22
CA GLU A 26 -13.30 11.50 13.83
C GLU A 26 -13.98 11.10 12.51
N ARG A 27 -13.23 10.43 11.62
CA ARG A 27 -13.69 10.15 10.26
C ARG A 27 -13.92 8.67 10.00
N GLY A 28 -13.67 7.78 10.95
CA GLY A 28 -13.84 6.33 10.77
C GLY A 28 -12.96 5.78 9.64
N LEU A 29 -11.70 6.23 9.58
CA LEU A 29 -10.73 5.75 8.58
C LEU A 29 -10.09 4.43 9.04
N ILE A 30 -9.59 3.67 8.08
CA ILE A 30 -8.89 2.40 8.34
C ILE A 30 -7.41 2.62 8.05
N LEU A 31 -6.55 2.35 9.03
CA LEU A 31 -5.10 2.22 8.83
C LEU A 31 -4.80 0.84 8.28
N GLY A 32 -4.02 0.75 7.20
CA GLY A 32 -3.70 -0.54 6.58
C GLY A 32 -2.23 -0.74 6.25
N GLY A 33 -1.84 -2.00 6.07
CA GLY A 33 -0.67 -2.36 5.28
C GLY A 33 0.69 -2.07 5.92
N GLY A 34 1.54 -1.35 5.19
CA GLY A 34 2.99 -1.30 5.40
C GLY A 34 3.42 -0.72 6.74
N PHE A 35 2.69 0.29 7.24
CA PHE A 35 2.98 0.95 8.51
C PHE A 35 2.87 0.00 9.71
N ILE A 36 1.78 -0.78 9.77
CA ILE A 36 1.50 -1.73 10.86
C ILE A 36 2.62 -2.77 10.93
N ARG A 37 2.91 -3.41 9.78
CA ARG A 37 3.98 -4.39 9.66
C ARG A 37 5.32 -3.83 10.08
N ALA A 38 5.70 -2.67 9.52
CA ALA A 38 7.01 -2.09 9.78
C ALA A 38 7.19 -1.77 11.27
N THR A 39 6.14 -1.23 11.90
CA THR A 39 6.13 -0.91 13.33
C THR A 39 6.35 -2.15 14.19
N ILE A 40 5.61 -3.23 13.94
CA ILE A 40 5.73 -4.50 14.70
C ILE A 40 7.09 -5.17 14.46
N ALA A 41 7.59 -5.11 13.23
CA ALA A 41 8.90 -5.68 12.88
C ALA A 41 10.10 -4.86 13.38
N GLY A 42 9.88 -3.68 13.96
CA GLY A 42 10.96 -2.74 14.31
C GLY A 42 11.65 -2.12 13.09
N GLU A 43 11.04 -2.18 11.92
CA GLU A 43 11.50 -1.52 10.70
C GLU A 43 11.06 -0.04 10.70
N LYS A 44 11.76 0.81 9.94
CA LYS A 44 11.34 2.19 9.73
C LYS A 44 10.18 2.23 8.70
N PRO A 45 8.96 2.68 9.07
CA PRO A 45 7.89 2.87 8.09
C PRO A 45 8.23 4.00 7.11
N SER A 46 7.79 3.88 5.86
CA SER A 46 7.99 4.90 4.81
C SER A 46 6.89 5.96 4.81
N ASP A 47 5.67 5.53 5.10
CA ASP A 47 4.41 6.21 4.84
C ASP A 47 3.32 5.62 5.75
N ILE A 48 2.19 6.33 5.82
CA ILE A 48 0.97 5.91 6.51
C ILE A 48 -0.13 5.82 5.46
N ASP A 49 -0.65 4.62 5.23
CA ASP A 49 -1.75 4.37 4.29
C ASP A 49 -3.10 4.34 5.03
N LEU A 50 -3.99 5.24 4.66
CA LEU A 50 -5.36 5.35 5.18
C LEU A 50 -6.37 5.04 4.08
N PHE A 51 -7.42 4.32 4.47
CA PHE A 51 -8.51 3.86 3.62
C PHE A 51 -9.86 4.29 4.21
N GLY A 52 -10.89 4.28 3.37
CA GLY A 52 -12.24 4.70 3.75
C GLY A 52 -13.29 4.23 2.76
N LYS A 53 -14.52 4.67 2.98
CA LYS A 53 -15.72 4.23 2.25
C LYS A 53 -15.98 5.02 0.98
N SER A 54 -15.50 6.26 0.91
CA SER A 54 -15.67 7.12 -0.28
C SER A 54 -14.47 8.00 -0.56
N LYS A 55 -14.30 8.41 -1.82
CA LYS A 55 -13.26 9.35 -2.24
C LYS A 55 -13.42 10.71 -1.54
N GLU A 56 -14.65 11.16 -1.35
CA GLU A 56 -14.99 12.44 -0.72
C GLU A 56 -14.59 12.47 0.76
N GLN A 57 -14.84 11.37 1.48
CA GLN A 57 -14.40 11.21 2.87
C GLN A 57 -12.87 11.33 2.99
N LEU A 58 -12.16 10.64 2.10
CA LEU A 58 -10.70 10.61 2.05
C LEU A 58 -10.12 11.97 1.64
N GLU A 59 -10.74 12.66 0.68
CA GLU A 59 -10.33 13.99 0.24
C GLU A 59 -10.49 15.01 1.36
N ALA A 60 -11.66 15.01 2.02
CA ALA A 60 -11.93 15.93 3.13
C ALA A 60 -10.94 15.71 4.29
N ALA A 61 -10.55 14.46 4.56
CA ALA A 61 -9.53 14.15 5.55
C ALA A 61 -8.14 14.63 5.13
N ALA A 62 -7.75 14.39 3.87
CA ALA A 62 -6.46 14.79 3.33
C ALA A 62 -6.29 16.31 3.30
N ARG A 63 -7.32 17.06 2.91
CA ARG A 63 -7.32 18.52 2.91
C ARG A 63 -7.20 19.08 4.33
N ALA A 64 -8.01 18.59 5.26
CA ALA A 64 -7.91 18.99 6.67
C ALA A 64 -6.51 18.75 7.26
N LEU A 65 -5.88 17.61 6.94
CA LEU A 65 -4.52 17.32 7.38
C LEU A 65 -3.48 18.25 6.76
N ALA A 66 -3.64 18.59 5.48
CA ALA A 66 -2.74 19.50 4.78
C ALA A 66 -2.83 20.92 5.35
N ASP A 67 -4.05 21.38 5.68
CA ASP A 67 -4.28 22.71 6.27
C ASP A 67 -3.70 22.81 7.70
N ASP A 68 -3.81 21.75 8.49
CA ASP A 68 -3.31 21.71 9.88
C ASP A 68 -1.77 21.60 9.96
N ARG A 69 -1.12 21.03 8.94
CA ARG A 69 0.33 20.78 8.95
C ARG A 69 1.09 21.97 8.36
N PHE A 70 1.99 22.55 9.16
CA PHE A 70 2.89 23.62 8.70
C PHE A 70 3.67 23.20 7.44
N ARG A 71 3.54 24.02 6.38
CA ARG A 71 4.19 23.82 5.07
C ARG A 71 3.91 22.44 4.45
N ALA A 72 2.73 21.88 4.69
CA ALA A 72 2.36 20.66 4.00
C ALA A 72 2.04 20.91 2.51
N LYS A 73 2.34 19.92 1.68
CA LYS A 73 1.95 19.86 0.27
C LYS A 73 0.88 18.79 0.12
N PHE A 74 -0.23 19.17 -0.48
CA PHE A 74 -1.27 18.25 -0.94
C PHE A 74 -0.99 17.86 -2.39
N HIS A 75 -1.05 16.57 -2.70
CA HIS A 75 -0.87 16.04 -4.04
C HIS A 75 -1.96 15.02 -4.34
N GLU A 76 -2.70 15.23 -5.43
CA GLU A 76 -3.71 14.27 -5.93
C GLU A 76 -3.13 13.49 -7.10
N THR A 77 -3.38 12.18 -7.11
CA THR A 77 -3.09 11.29 -8.24
C THR A 77 -4.37 10.55 -8.62
N LYS A 78 -4.33 9.71 -9.66
CA LYS A 78 -5.46 8.83 -10.00
C LYS A 78 -5.86 7.83 -8.89
N ASN A 79 -4.99 7.59 -7.91
CA ASN A 79 -5.13 6.51 -6.94
C ASN A 79 -5.23 6.97 -5.48
N ALA A 80 -4.69 8.14 -5.15
CA ALA A 80 -4.54 8.59 -3.78
C ALA A 80 -4.38 10.11 -3.67
N PHE A 81 -4.78 10.63 -2.51
CA PHE A 81 -4.35 11.95 -2.01
C PHE A 81 -3.16 11.77 -1.07
N SER A 82 -2.08 12.50 -1.27
CA SER A 82 -0.88 12.43 -0.44
C SER A 82 -0.61 13.78 0.23
N VAL A 83 -0.30 13.73 1.52
CA VAL A 83 0.07 14.90 2.33
C VAL A 83 1.51 14.76 2.78
N PHE A 84 2.38 15.61 2.22
CA PHE A 84 3.80 15.66 2.54
C PHE A 84 4.09 16.85 3.44
N SER A 85 4.82 16.65 4.53
CA SER A 85 5.38 17.74 5.34
C SER A 85 6.82 17.37 5.63
N GLY A 86 7.79 18.19 5.25
CA GLY A 86 9.23 17.80 5.21
C GLY A 86 9.83 17.28 6.52
N VAL A 87 9.13 17.38 7.65
CA VAL A 87 9.56 16.89 8.96
C VAL A 87 8.75 15.67 9.43
N ARG A 88 7.60 15.37 8.79
CA ARG A 88 6.69 14.29 9.19
C ARG A 88 6.60 13.21 8.13
N MET A 89 6.28 12.00 8.56
CA MET A 89 5.99 10.88 7.67
C MET A 89 4.85 11.25 6.70
N PRO A 90 5.00 10.97 5.39
CA PRO A 90 3.92 11.12 4.43
C PRO A 90 2.68 10.33 4.85
N VAL A 91 1.50 10.92 4.62
CA VAL A 91 0.22 10.25 4.83
C VAL A 91 -0.49 10.17 3.48
N GLN A 92 -0.90 8.96 3.11
CA GLN A 92 -1.58 8.67 1.86
C GLN A 92 -3.01 8.21 2.15
N PHE A 93 -3.97 8.80 1.45
CA PHE A 93 -5.37 8.46 1.50
C PHE A 93 -5.73 7.76 0.20
N ILE A 94 -5.75 6.43 0.23
CA ILE A 94 -5.87 5.60 -0.95
C ILE A 94 -7.34 5.47 -1.32
N PHE A 95 -7.74 6.01 -2.49
CA PHE A 95 -9.11 5.93 -3.00
C PHE A 95 -9.24 5.07 -4.26
N ARG A 96 -8.13 4.50 -4.75
CA ARG A 96 -8.14 3.49 -5.82
C ARG A 96 -9.07 2.32 -5.48
N TRP A 97 -9.11 1.96 -4.20
CA TRP A 97 -10.04 0.98 -3.65
C TRP A 97 -10.70 1.60 -2.43
N LEU A 98 -12.00 1.39 -2.31
CA LEU A 98 -12.82 1.86 -1.21
C LEU A 98 -13.33 0.64 -0.44
N PHE A 99 -13.42 0.76 0.87
CA PHE A 99 -13.74 -0.35 1.75
C PHE A 99 -14.76 0.08 2.81
N ASP A 100 -15.87 -0.65 2.86
CA ASP A 100 -16.88 -0.49 3.90
C ASP A 100 -16.46 -1.11 5.24
N THR A 101 -15.59 -2.13 5.18
CA THR A 101 -15.15 -2.89 6.36
C THR A 101 -13.62 -3.03 6.43
N PRO A 102 -13.05 -3.06 7.65
CA PRO A 102 -11.63 -3.33 7.87
C PRO A 102 -11.18 -4.68 7.32
N ASP A 103 -12.02 -5.72 7.40
CA ASP A 103 -11.74 -7.05 6.88
C ASP A 103 -11.54 -7.04 5.35
N ALA A 104 -12.37 -6.29 4.63
CA ALA A 104 -12.23 -6.13 3.18
C ALA A 104 -10.94 -5.37 2.83
N CYS A 105 -10.63 -4.32 3.59
CA CYS A 105 -9.37 -3.58 3.45
C CYS A 105 -8.15 -4.49 3.67
N MET A 106 -8.12 -5.21 4.80
CA MET A 106 -7.05 -6.14 5.16
C MET A 106 -6.90 -7.25 4.10
N SER A 107 -8.00 -7.86 3.67
CA SER A 107 -7.97 -8.96 2.70
C SER A 107 -7.51 -8.52 1.30
N SER A 108 -7.49 -7.22 1.04
CA SER A 108 -7.04 -6.67 -0.24
C SER A 108 -5.51 -6.70 -0.43
N PHE A 109 -4.72 -6.83 0.65
CA PHE A 109 -3.26 -6.85 0.52
C PHE A 109 -2.75 -8.23 0.05
N ASP A 110 -1.65 -8.23 -0.72
CA ASP A 110 -1.16 -9.43 -1.43
C ASP A 110 -0.51 -10.47 -0.54
N PHE A 111 0.14 -10.01 0.52
CA PHE A 111 1.00 -10.84 1.34
C PHE A 111 0.46 -10.86 2.76
N THR A 112 0.44 -12.03 3.37
CA THR A 112 0.00 -12.23 4.77
C THR A 112 0.65 -11.26 5.75
N VAL A 113 1.93 -10.93 5.56
CA VAL A 113 2.68 -9.95 6.39
C VAL A 113 2.26 -8.50 6.18
N ALA A 114 1.53 -8.19 5.11
CA ALA A 114 0.93 -6.88 4.85
C ALA A 114 -0.58 -6.87 5.13
N GLN A 115 -1.18 -8.03 5.43
CA GLN A 115 -2.60 -8.17 5.73
C GLN A 115 -2.86 -7.89 7.21
N ALA A 116 -2.85 -6.60 7.56
CA ALA A 116 -3.33 -6.10 8.84
C ALA A 116 -4.04 -4.74 8.65
N ALA A 117 -5.05 -4.49 9.47
CA ALA A 117 -5.77 -3.24 9.53
C ALA A 117 -6.08 -2.85 10.99
N VAL A 118 -6.12 -1.54 11.25
CA VAL A 118 -6.46 -0.95 12.56
C VAL A 118 -7.47 0.17 12.33
N TRP A 119 -8.50 0.24 13.18
CA TRP A 119 -9.53 1.27 13.11
C TRP A 119 -10.02 1.63 14.52
N PHE A 120 -10.81 2.69 14.60
CA PHE A 120 -11.42 3.15 15.84
C PHE A 120 -12.94 3.12 15.71
N GLU A 121 -13.62 2.48 16.66
CA GLU A 121 -15.06 2.30 16.69
C GLU A 121 -15.51 2.05 18.14
N ASP A 122 -16.69 2.55 18.52
CA ASP A 122 -17.25 2.40 19.86
C ASP A 122 -16.29 2.79 21.01
N GLU A 123 -15.56 3.90 20.83
CA GLU A 123 -14.54 4.40 21.78
C GLU A 123 -13.31 3.49 21.99
N HIS A 124 -13.16 2.44 21.19
CA HIS A 124 -12.06 1.48 21.30
C HIS A 124 -11.27 1.36 20.00
N TRP A 125 -9.98 1.02 20.14
CA TRP A 125 -9.16 0.62 19.02
C TRP A 125 -9.36 -0.85 18.74
N HIS A 126 -9.56 -1.17 17.47
CA HIS A 126 -9.74 -2.54 16.99
C HIS A 126 -8.68 -2.86 15.95
N SER A 127 -8.45 -4.16 15.73
CA SER A 127 -7.52 -4.61 14.71
C SER A 127 -7.95 -5.95 14.12
N VAL A 128 -7.53 -6.18 12.88
CA VAL A 128 -7.68 -7.47 12.22
C VAL A 128 -6.41 -7.75 11.43
N CYS A 129 -5.96 -9.00 11.43
CA CYS A 129 -4.83 -9.45 10.65
C CYS A 129 -5.03 -10.87 10.11
N HIS A 130 -4.23 -11.22 9.11
CA HIS A 130 -4.22 -12.58 8.58
C HIS A 130 -3.81 -13.60 9.66
N ALA A 131 -4.36 -14.81 9.62
CA ALA A 131 -4.07 -15.84 10.62
C ALA A 131 -2.57 -16.20 10.72
N GLN A 132 -1.85 -16.08 9.60
CA GLN A 132 -0.41 -16.33 9.52
C GLN A 132 0.45 -15.06 9.66
N PHE A 133 -0.15 -13.88 9.92
CA PHE A 133 0.55 -12.60 9.96
C PHE A 133 1.82 -12.67 10.84
N TYR A 134 1.67 -13.08 12.11
CA TYR A 134 2.79 -13.17 13.04
C TYR A 134 3.82 -14.23 12.67
N SER A 135 3.37 -15.43 12.29
CA SER A 135 4.28 -16.52 11.94
C SER A 135 5.09 -16.21 10.69
N ASP A 136 4.47 -15.55 9.70
CA ASP A 136 5.14 -15.15 8.47
C ASP A 136 6.04 -13.94 8.70
N LEU A 137 5.62 -12.98 9.54
CA LEU A 137 6.43 -11.81 9.88
C LEU A 137 7.70 -12.23 10.64
N ALA A 138 7.57 -13.09 11.65
CA ALA A 138 8.70 -13.61 12.41
C ALA A 138 9.68 -14.42 11.54
N ALA A 139 9.15 -15.18 10.57
CA ALA A 139 9.96 -15.95 9.61
C ALA A 139 10.48 -15.10 8.43
N ARG A 140 10.13 -13.80 8.38
CA ARG A 140 10.32 -12.90 7.23
C ARG A 140 9.90 -13.57 5.91
N ARG A 141 8.77 -14.27 5.93
CA ARG A 141 8.24 -15.06 4.82
C ARG A 141 7.14 -14.30 4.09
N LEU A 142 7.22 -14.25 2.78
CA LEU A 142 6.15 -13.75 1.92
C LEU A 142 5.26 -14.91 1.49
N THR A 143 4.06 -14.95 2.04
CA THR A 143 2.98 -15.85 1.60
C THR A 143 1.99 -15.03 0.79
N TYR A 144 1.85 -15.32 -0.50
CA TYR A 144 0.95 -14.60 -1.39
C TYR A 144 -0.48 -15.16 -1.27
N THR A 145 -1.48 -14.28 -1.21
CA THR A 145 -2.88 -14.63 -0.91
C THR A 145 -3.82 -14.54 -2.10
N SER A 146 -3.32 -14.16 -3.29
CA SER A 146 -4.13 -13.99 -4.51
C SER A 146 -5.37 -13.11 -4.28
N PRO A 147 -5.21 -11.87 -3.77
CA PRO A 147 -6.35 -11.03 -3.43
C PRO A 147 -7.19 -10.72 -4.67
N ILE A 148 -8.50 -10.88 -4.53
CA ILE A 148 -9.48 -10.54 -5.56
C ILE A 148 -9.68 -9.03 -5.52
N ARG A 149 -8.84 -8.31 -6.26
CA ARG A 149 -8.95 -6.86 -6.46
C ARG A 149 -8.47 -6.49 -7.86
N ASN A 150 -8.92 -5.34 -8.36
CA ASN A 150 -8.39 -4.73 -9.58
C ASN A 150 -7.00 -4.11 -9.29
N GLU A 151 -6.02 -4.97 -9.09
CA GLU A 151 -4.60 -4.63 -8.95
C GLU A 151 -3.93 -4.58 -10.30
N ASP A 152 -2.97 -3.68 -10.48
CA ASP A 152 -2.09 -3.77 -11.65
C ASP A 152 -1.32 -5.08 -11.59
N ALA A 153 -1.29 -5.81 -12.71
CA ALA A 153 -0.78 -7.17 -12.77
C ALA A 153 0.68 -7.33 -12.29
N GLY A 154 1.50 -6.28 -12.43
CA GLY A 154 2.90 -6.26 -11.99
C GLY A 154 3.12 -5.87 -10.52
N GLY A 155 2.09 -5.41 -9.79
CA GLY A 155 2.28 -4.75 -8.49
C GLY A 155 2.79 -5.66 -7.40
N SER A 156 2.20 -6.85 -7.31
CA SER A 156 2.63 -7.89 -6.40
C SER A 156 4.11 -8.26 -6.65
N LEU A 157 4.56 -8.37 -7.90
CA LEU A 157 5.94 -8.72 -8.23
C LEU A 157 6.95 -7.62 -7.87
N LEU A 158 6.60 -6.34 -8.09
CA LEU A 158 7.44 -5.23 -7.61
C LEU A 158 7.51 -5.18 -6.09
N ARG A 159 6.43 -5.53 -5.40
CA ARG A 159 6.43 -5.67 -3.93
C ARG A 159 7.29 -6.85 -3.48
N VAL A 160 7.31 -7.99 -4.19
CA VAL A 160 8.27 -9.07 -3.93
C VAL A 160 9.69 -8.52 -3.93
N ARG A 161 10.11 -7.80 -5.00
CA ARG A 161 11.44 -7.18 -5.08
C ARG A 161 11.73 -6.29 -3.87
N LYS A 162 10.79 -5.42 -3.49
CA LYS A 162 10.92 -4.52 -2.31
C LYS A 162 11.09 -5.29 -1.01
N PHE A 163 10.34 -6.37 -0.81
CA PHE A 163 10.43 -7.18 0.40
C PHE A 163 11.71 -8.04 0.45
N LEU A 164 12.15 -8.60 -0.68
CA LEU A 164 13.43 -9.32 -0.77
C LEU A 164 14.60 -8.40 -0.40
N ALA A 165 14.61 -7.16 -0.89
CA ALA A 165 15.61 -6.15 -0.50
C ALA A 165 15.58 -5.82 1.00
N ARG A 166 14.44 -6.03 1.67
CA ARG A 166 14.27 -5.92 3.13
C ARG A 166 14.52 -7.24 3.85
N GLY A 167 15.18 -8.22 3.23
CA GLY A 167 15.57 -9.48 3.86
C GLY A 167 14.46 -10.50 4.08
N TYR A 168 13.33 -10.34 3.38
CA TYR A 168 12.29 -11.37 3.35
C TYR A 168 12.66 -12.48 2.36
N ASN A 169 12.04 -13.64 2.51
CA ASN A 169 12.12 -14.76 1.58
C ASN A 169 10.72 -15.08 1.03
N ILE A 170 10.67 -15.68 -0.16
CA ILE A 170 9.43 -16.14 -0.78
C ILE A 170 9.63 -17.59 -1.25
N GLN A 171 8.64 -18.44 -0.99
CA GLN A 171 8.66 -19.82 -1.46
C GLN A 171 8.17 -19.93 -2.90
N ALA A 172 8.61 -20.97 -3.60
CA ALA A 172 8.30 -21.19 -5.01
C ALA A 172 6.80 -21.13 -5.31
N GLN A 173 5.95 -21.66 -4.43
CA GLN A 173 4.49 -21.63 -4.60
C GLN A 173 3.93 -20.19 -4.61
N SER A 174 4.34 -19.35 -3.65
CA SER A 174 3.89 -17.95 -3.60
C SER A 174 4.45 -17.14 -4.75
N LEU A 175 5.71 -17.37 -5.12
CA LEU A 175 6.31 -16.72 -6.29
C LEU A 175 5.60 -17.11 -7.58
N ALA A 176 5.30 -18.40 -7.77
CA ALA A 176 4.57 -18.90 -8.92
C ALA A 176 3.17 -18.29 -9.02
N ALA A 177 2.46 -18.11 -7.90
CA ALA A 177 1.15 -17.47 -7.88
C ALA A 177 1.21 -15.96 -8.23
N VAL A 178 2.25 -15.24 -7.78
CA VAL A 178 2.51 -13.85 -8.21
C VAL A 178 2.80 -13.80 -9.71
N THR A 179 3.67 -14.68 -10.21
CA THR A 179 4.00 -14.78 -11.64
C THR A 179 2.76 -15.13 -12.45
N ALA A 180 1.92 -16.07 -11.99
CA ALA A 180 0.67 -16.43 -12.65
C ALA A 180 -0.25 -15.22 -12.77
N ARG A 181 -0.40 -14.38 -11.73
CA ARG A 181 -1.19 -13.14 -11.81
C ARG A 181 -0.70 -12.22 -12.94
N LEU A 182 0.61 -12.02 -13.04
CA LEU A 182 1.21 -11.21 -14.09
C LEU A 182 0.95 -11.81 -15.49
N PHE A 183 1.15 -13.11 -15.65
CA PHE A 183 0.93 -13.82 -16.91
C PHE A 183 -0.53 -13.81 -17.36
N MET A 184 -1.49 -13.83 -16.42
CA MET A 184 -2.91 -13.76 -16.73
C MET A 184 -3.35 -12.40 -17.29
N ALA A 185 -2.56 -11.34 -17.11
CA ALA A 185 -2.82 -10.03 -17.69
C ALA A 185 -2.22 -9.83 -19.09
N VAL A 186 -1.45 -10.81 -19.58
CA VAL A 186 -0.82 -10.76 -20.89
C VAL A 186 -1.82 -11.15 -21.98
N GLU A 187 -1.91 -10.34 -23.04
CA GLU A 187 -2.66 -10.67 -24.24
C GLU A 187 -1.83 -11.58 -25.17
N TRP A 188 -1.90 -12.90 -24.95
CA TRP A 188 -1.05 -13.90 -25.62
C TRP A 188 -1.14 -13.94 -27.14
N GLY A 189 -2.23 -13.45 -27.75
CA GLY A 189 -2.39 -13.40 -29.20
C GLY A 189 -1.36 -12.52 -29.94
N LYS A 190 -0.59 -11.70 -29.20
CA LYS A 190 0.41 -10.76 -29.73
C LYS A 190 1.86 -11.23 -29.52
N ILE A 191 2.07 -12.42 -28.95
CA ILE A 191 3.41 -12.93 -28.59
C ILE A 191 3.83 -13.98 -29.60
N GLN A 192 4.96 -13.75 -30.27
CA GLN A 192 5.58 -14.74 -31.17
C GLN A 192 6.92 -15.22 -30.62
N THR A 193 7.58 -14.38 -29.82
CA THR A 193 8.93 -14.63 -29.28
C THR A 193 8.98 -14.36 -27.77
N GLU A 194 10.06 -14.83 -27.12
CA GLU A 194 10.34 -14.49 -25.72
C GLU A 194 10.58 -12.99 -25.52
N GLU A 195 11.15 -12.33 -26.53
CA GLU A 195 11.42 -10.88 -26.53
C GLU A 195 10.12 -10.07 -26.53
N ASP A 196 9.12 -10.47 -27.33
CA ASP A 196 7.79 -9.87 -27.31
C ASP A 196 7.13 -9.99 -25.93
N ALA A 197 7.19 -11.20 -25.34
CA ALA A 197 6.66 -11.45 -24.02
C ALA A 197 7.36 -10.57 -22.97
N SER A 198 8.69 -10.48 -23.02
CA SER A 198 9.49 -9.64 -22.12
C SER A 198 9.10 -8.16 -22.22
N LEU A 199 8.91 -7.62 -23.43
CA LEU A 199 8.51 -6.24 -23.64
C LEU A 199 7.13 -5.96 -23.04
N ILE A 200 6.15 -6.85 -23.28
CA ILE A 200 4.79 -6.73 -22.72
C ILE A 200 4.82 -6.81 -21.19
N LEU A 201 5.53 -7.80 -20.64
CA LEU A 201 5.67 -7.97 -19.18
C LEU A 201 6.37 -6.76 -18.54
N CYS A 202 7.37 -6.18 -19.22
CA CYS A 202 8.03 -4.95 -18.77
C CYS A 202 7.06 -3.76 -18.74
N GLY A 203 6.20 -3.62 -19.74
CA GLY A 203 5.12 -2.63 -19.74
C GLY A 203 4.19 -2.77 -18.54
N LEU A 204 3.68 -3.98 -18.29
CA LEU A 204 2.83 -4.30 -17.14
C LEU A 204 3.50 -4.03 -15.79
N LEU A 205 4.84 -4.15 -15.71
CA LEU A 205 5.59 -3.80 -14.51
C LEU A 205 5.75 -2.29 -14.32
N ARG A 206 5.93 -1.53 -15.41
CA ARG A 206 6.08 -0.06 -15.35
C ARG A 206 4.78 0.66 -14.98
N GLU A 207 3.63 0.16 -15.46
CA GLU A 207 2.31 0.75 -15.14
C GLU A 207 1.99 0.80 -13.65
N VAL A 208 2.67 -0.02 -12.85
CA VAL A 208 2.43 -0.17 -11.41
C VAL A 208 3.29 0.73 -10.54
N ASP A 209 4.17 1.55 -11.14
CA ASP A 209 5.11 2.36 -10.37
C ASP A 209 4.69 3.84 -10.29
N PRO A 210 3.90 4.24 -9.27
CA PRO A 210 3.67 5.64 -8.97
C PRO A 210 4.79 6.27 -8.12
N LEU A 211 5.87 5.54 -7.77
CA LEU A 211 6.91 5.94 -6.83
C LEU A 211 8.35 5.69 -7.30
N THR A 212 8.61 5.57 -8.62
CA THR A 212 9.98 5.77 -9.17
C THR A 212 10.46 7.22 -9.03
N VAL A 213 9.71 8.07 -8.34
CA VAL A 213 10.18 9.34 -7.77
C VAL A 213 10.53 9.12 -6.29
N VAL A 214 11.59 8.37 -6.03
CA VAL A 214 12.28 8.40 -4.73
C VAL A 214 13.78 8.41 -5.01
N ASP A 215 14.27 9.60 -5.38
CA ASP A 215 15.58 10.18 -5.01
C ASP A 215 15.75 11.57 -5.64
N GLY A 216 14.71 12.42 -5.57
CA GLY A 216 14.84 13.86 -5.85
C GLY A 216 15.17 14.25 -7.30
N ILE A 217 14.91 13.40 -8.28
CA ILE A 217 15.03 13.74 -9.71
C ILE A 217 13.65 13.55 -10.35
N ASP A 218 13.10 14.67 -10.86
CA ASP A 218 11.95 14.63 -11.75
C ASP A 218 12.36 13.92 -13.04
N ILE A 219 11.72 12.78 -13.33
CA ILE A 219 11.80 12.19 -14.67
C ILE A 219 10.85 13.03 -15.52
N VAL A 220 11.44 13.88 -16.36
CA VAL A 220 10.72 14.54 -17.46
C VAL A 220 10.08 13.44 -18.30
N ASP A 221 8.77 13.53 -18.49
CA ASP A 221 8.04 12.64 -19.40
C ASP A 221 8.61 12.82 -20.82
N GLU A 222 9.38 11.84 -21.31
CA GLU A 222 9.94 11.87 -22.67
C GLU A 222 8.86 11.77 -23.77
N HIS A 223 7.57 11.70 -23.39
CA HIS A 223 6.44 11.73 -24.31
C HIS A 223 5.52 12.94 -24.16
N GLU A 224 5.86 13.97 -23.37
CA GLU A 224 5.33 15.31 -23.63
C GLU A 224 6.02 15.88 -24.86
N THR A 225 5.43 15.64 -26.04
CA THR A 225 5.65 16.52 -27.20
C THR A 225 5.41 17.94 -26.74
N LYS A 226 6.46 18.77 -26.72
CA LYS A 226 6.36 20.22 -26.57
C LYS A 226 5.44 20.76 -27.66
N GLY A 227 4.15 20.88 -27.33
CA GLY A 227 3.22 21.76 -28.01
C GLY A 227 3.71 23.19 -27.81
N GLY A 228 3.88 23.89 -28.92
CA GLY A 228 4.70 25.09 -28.99
C GLY A 228 4.15 26.34 -28.29
N ALA A 229 5.09 27.25 -28.07
CA ALA A 229 4.99 28.68 -28.37
C ALA A 229 6.41 29.17 -28.69
#